data_AF-A0A1Y4GJB4-F1
#
_entry.id   AF-A0A1Y4GJB4-F1
#
_cell.length_a   1.000
_cell.length_b   1.000
_cell.length_c   1.000
_cell.angle_alpha   90.00
_cell.angle_beta   90.00
_cell.angle_gamma   90.00
#
_symmetry.space_group_name_H-M   'P 1'
#
loop_
_entity.id
_entity.type
_entity.pdbx_description
1 polymer ?
#
loop_
_entity_poly.entity_id
_entity_poly.type
_entity_poly.pdbx_seq_one_letter_code
_entity_poly.pdbx_strand_id
1 'polypeptide(L)'
;MAKYPINKGIGHSPEFKGLKSQYLFIFAGGLLALFVLFVIMYMAGIDQWVCIGFGVTCASVLVWVTFRLNAKYGEWGLMKLQALRRHPRYIISRKSFLRLICPTPKKRSV
;
A
#
# COMPACT_ATOMS: atom_id res chain seq x y z
N MET A 1 33.45 -25.66 -1.71
CA MET A 1 32.44 -24.58 -1.84
C MET A 1 31.11 -25.21 -2.21
N ALA A 2 30.07 -25.03 -1.40
CA ALA A 2 28.74 -25.55 -1.70
C ALA A 2 28.08 -24.73 -2.82
N LYS A 3 27.50 -25.40 -3.81
CA LYS A 3 26.83 -24.77 -4.96
C LYS A 3 25.34 -24.65 -4.63
N TYR A 4 24.90 -23.46 -4.25
CA TYR A 4 23.49 -23.20 -3.94
C TYR A 4 22.71 -22.91 -5.24
N PRO A 5 21.52 -23.51 -5.45
CA PRO A 5 20.64 -23.12 -6.54
C PRO A 5 20.09 -21.72 -6.26
N ILE A 6 20.37 -20.77 -7.16
CA ILE A 6 19.82 -19.42 -7.09
C ILE A 6 18.43 -19.44 -7.76
N ASN A 7 17.38 -19.34 -6.96
CA ASN A 7 16.01 -19.21 -7.46
C ASN A 7 15.74 -17.75 -7.87
N LYS A 8 15.65 -17.52 -9.18
CA LYS A 8 15.24 -16.22 -9.72
C LYS A 8 13.83 -15.89 -9.22
N GLY A 9 13.64 -14.71 -8.62
CA GLY A 9 12.33 -14.25 -8.15
C GLY A 9 12.12 -14.29 -6.62
N ILE A 10 13.01 -14.92 -5.85
CA ILE A 10 12.92 -14.88 -4.37
C ILE A 10 13.14 -13.45 -3.87
N GLY A 11 12.17 -12.93 -3.10
CA GLY A 11 12.23 -11.60 -2.49
C GLY A 11 11.71 -10.46 -3.38
N HIS A 12 11.24 -10.75 -4.60
CA HIS A 12 10.53 -9.74 -5.39
C HIS A 12 9.15 -9.48 -4.79
N SER A 13 8.76 -8.20 -4.76
CA SER A 13 7.39 -7.84 -4.44
C SER A 13 6.41 -8.53 -5.39
N PRO A 14 5.21 -8.92 -4.92
CA PRO A 14 4.20 -9.49 -5.79
C PRO A 14 3.78 -8.44 -6.82
N GLU A 15 4.00 -8.77 -8.10
CA GLU A 15 3.66 -7.93 -9.25
C GLU A 15 2.78 -8.73 -10.19
N PHE A 16 1.67 -8.13 -10.66
CA PHE A 16 0.77 -8.77 -11.61
C PHE A 16 0.56 -7.85 -12.81
N LYS A 17 1.08 -8.24 -13.98
CA LYS A 17 0.94 -7.50 -15.25
C LYS A 17 1.19 -5.98 -15.11
N GLY A 18 2.22 -5.59 -14.34
CA GLY A 18 2.59 -4.19 -14.11
C GLY A 18 1.89 -3.50 -12.93
N LEU A 19 0.90 -4.12 -12.29
CA LEU A 19 0.40 -3.68 -10.98
C LEU A 19 1.37 -4.12 -9.88
N LYS A 20 1.88 -3.14 -9.13
CA LYS A 20 2.71 -3.39 -7.95
C LYS A 20 1.85 -3.85 -6.77
N SER A 21 2.45 -4.59 -5.84
CA SER A 21 1.81 -5.27 -4.70
C SER A 21 0.74 -4.43 -3.99
N GLN A 22 1.04 -3.17 -3.62
CA GLN A 22 0.11 -2.29 -2.90
C GLN A 22 -1.18 -2.01 -3.68
N TYR A 23 -1.08 -1.69 -4.97
CA TYR A 23 -2.26 -1.41 -5.80
C TYR A 23 -3.01 -2.68 -6.17
N LEU A 24 -2.33 -3.83 -6.22
CA LEU A 24 -2.96 -5.14 -6.39
C LEU A 24 -3.89 -5.45 -5.23
N PHE A 25 -3.45 -5.23 -3.99
CA PHE A 25 -4.31 -5.43 -2.81
C PHE A 25 -5.50 -4.46 -2.80
N ILE A 26 -5.28 -3.19 -3.15
CA ILE A 26 -6.38 -2.21 -3.27
C ILE A 26 -7.38 -2.63 -4.35
N PHE A 27 -6.89 -3.12 -5.49
CA PHE A 27 -7.73 -3.58 -6.58
C PHE A 27 -8.56 -4.81 -6.18
N ALA A 28 -7.92 -5.83 -5.60
CA ALA A 28 -8.60 -7.04 -5.14
C ALA A 28 -9.63 -6.74 -4.03
N GLY A 29 -9.26 -5.93 -3.04
CA GLY A 29 -10.17 -5.48 -1.98
C GLY A 29 -11.32 -4.64 -2.53
N GLY A 30 -11.05 -3.77 -3.51
CA GLY A 30 -12.07 -2.98 -4.19
C GLY A 30 -13.08 -3.83 -4.95
N LEU A 31 -12.62 -4.86 -5.68
CA LEU A 31 -13.51 -5.80 -6.37
C LEU A 31 -14.37 -6.60 -5.39
N LEU A 32 -13.77 -7.05 -4.28
CA LEU A 32 -14.49 -7.76 -3.23
C LEU A 32 -15.56 -6.87 -2.58
N ALA A 33 -15.24 -5.61 -2.30
CA ALA A 33 -16.20 -4.63 -1.79
C ALA A 33 -17.33 -4.36 -2.80
N LEU A 34 -17.02 -4.24 -4.09
CA LEU A 34 -18.00 -4.09 -5.17
C LEU A 34 -18.97 -5.27 -5.21
N PHE A 35 -18.44 -6.50 -5.08
CA PHE A 35 -19.23 -7.72 -5.07
C PHE A 35 -20.18 -7.75 -3.87
N VAL A 36 -19.67 -7.48 -2.66
CA VAL A 36 -20.50 -7.43 -1.45
C VAL A 36 -21.59 -6.36 -1.59
N LEU A 37 -21.25 -5.17 -2.08
CA LEU A 37 -22.21 -4.09 -2.30
C LEU A 37 -23.28 -4.47 -3.32
N PHE A 38 -22.89 -5.12 -4.42
CA PHE A 38 -23.82 -5.63 -5.43
C PHE A 38 -24.80 -6.65 -4.82
N VAL A 39 -24.30 -7.60 -4.03
CA VAL A 39 -25.15 -8.60 -3.34
C VAL A 39 -26.14 -7.92 -2.40
N ILE A 40 -25.70 -6.94 -1.61
CA ILE A 40 -26.58 -6.17 -0.71
C ILE A 40 -27.65 -5.44 -1.51
N MET A 41 -27.27 -4.79 -2.61
CA MET A 41 -28.18 -4.03 -3.47
C MET A 41 -29.24 -4.92 -4.11
N TYR A 42 -28.83 -6.10 -4.58
CA TYR A 42 -29.74 -7.13 -5.12
C TYR A 42 -30.70 -7.65 -4.05
N MET A 43 -30.20 -7.97 -2.85
CA MET A 43 -31.05 -8.44 -1.73
C MET A 43 -32.03 -7.36 -1.24
N ALA A 44 -31.69 -6.08 -1.40
CA ALA A 44 -32.59 -4.96 -1.10
C ALA A 44 -33.71 -4.78 -2.13
N GLY A 45 -33.74 -5.58 -3.21
CA GLY A 45 -34.78 -5.54 -4.23
C GLY A 45 -34.63 -4.41 -5.24
N ILE A 46 -33.42 -3.87 -5.42
CA ILE A 46 -33.15 -2.83 -6.42
C ILE A 46 -33.23 -3.42 -7.83
N ASP A 47 -33.78 -2.64 -8.76
CA ASP A 47 -33.93 -3.05 -10.15
C ASP A 47 -32.61 -3.53 -10.79
N GLN A 48 -32.70 -4.58 -11.59
CA GLN A 48 -31.54 -5.26 -12.14
C GLN A 48 -30.75 -4.38 -13.12
N TRP A 49 -31.41 -3.49 -13.87
CA TRP A 49 -30.73 -2.56 -14.77
C TRP A 49 -29.90 -1.55 -14.00
N VAL A 50 -30.41 -1.08 -12.86
CA VAL A 50 -29.66 -0.20 -11.95
C VAL A 50 -28.47 -0.95 -11.37
N CYS A 51 -28.63 -2.21 -10.98
CA CYS A 51 -27.54 -3.05 -10.50
C CYS A 51 -26.42 -3.26 -11.53
N ILE A 52 -26.79 -3.53 -12.78
CA ILE A 52 -25.84 -3.71 -13.87
C ILE A 52 -25.12 -2.40 -14.17
N GLY A 53 -25.86 -1.29 -14.31
CA GLY A 53 -25.28 0.02 -14.58
C GLY A 53 -24.28 0.45 -13.49
N PHE A 54 -24.67 0.27 -12.23
CA PHE A 54 -23.80 0.53 -11.09
C PHE A 54 -22.56 -0.36 -11.10
N GLY A 55 -22.73 -1.68 -11.27
CA GLY A 55 -21.63 -2.63 -11.29
C GLY A 55 -20.59 -2.32 -12.37
N VAL A 56 -21.03 -2.08 -13.61
CA VAL A 56 -20.14 -1.74 -14.73
C VAL A 56 -19.44 -0.41 -14.49
N THR A 57 -20.17 0.60 -14.02
CA THR A 57 -19.60 1.94 -13.77
C THR A 57 -18.56 1.89 -12.65
N CYS A 58 -18.90 1.29 -11.51
CA CYS A 58 -18.01 1.19 -10.37
C CYS A 58 -16.79 0.29 -10.65
N ALA A 59 -16.95 -0.82 -11.37
CA ALA A 59 -15.82 -1.66 -11.78
C ALA A 59 -14.87 -0.90 -12.72
N SER A 60 -15.42 -0.17 -13.71
CA SER A 60 -14.63 0.63 -14.64
C SER A 60 -13.86 1.74 -13.94
N VAL A 61 -14.51 2.47 -13.02
CA VAL A 61 -13.87 3.50 -12.19
C VAL A 61 -12.80 2.89 -11.30
N LEU A 62 -13.07 1.75 -10.67
CA LEU A 62 -12.09 1.06 -9.80
C LEU A 62 -10.83 0.71 -10.59
N VAL A 63 -10.97 0.06 -11.75
CA VAL A 63 -9.84 -0.28 -12.63
C VAL A 63 -9.10 0.99 -13.03
N TRP A 64 -9.80 2.02 -13.50
CA TRP A 64 -9.15 3.26 -13.92
C TRP A 64 -8.36 3.91 -12.78
N VAL A 65 -8.94 4.00 -11.58
CA VAL A 65 -8.29 4.59 -10.41
C VAL A 65 -7.07 3.77 -9.99
N THR A 66 -7.16 2.43 -9.92
CA THR A 66 -6.03 1.60 -9.48
C THR A 66 -4.86 1.68 -10.45
N PHE A 67 -5.11 1.62 -11.76
CA PHE A 67 -4.06 1.77 -12.77
C PHE A 67 -3.46 3.18 -12.80
N ARG A 68 -4.28 4.23 -12.66
CA ARG A 68 -3.81 5.61 -12.60
C ARG A 68 -2.94 5.87 -11.38
N LEU A 69 -3.32 5.32 -10.22
CA LEU A 69 -2.53 5.42 -8.99
C LEU A 69 -1.21 4.65 -9.11
N ASN A 70 -1.26 3.44 -9.68
CA ASN A 70 -0.07 2.62 -9.94
C ASN A 70 0.94 3.36 -10.83
N ALA A 71 0.47 3.99 -11.92
CA ALA A 71 1.33 4.78 -12.81
C ALA A 71 1.86 6.07 -12.17
N LYS A 72 1.04 6.77 -11.38
CA LYS A 72 1.40 8.07 -10.81
C LYS A 72 2.39 7.98 -9.65
N TYR A 73 2.21 6.99 -8.76
CA TYR A 73 2.94 6.92 -7.48
C TYR A 73 3.95 5.77 -7.44
N GLY A 74 3.83 4.76 -8.29
CA GLY A 74 4.70 3.59 -8.28
C GLY A 74 4.64 2.81 -6.96
N GLU A 75 5.50 1.81 -6.79
CA GLU A 75 5.43 0.84 -5.70
C GLU A 75 5.47 1.45 -4.28
N TRP A 76 6.28 2.50 -4.09
CA TRP A 76 6.52 3.09 -2.77
C TRP A 76 5.86 4.46 -2.57
N GLY A 77 5.20 5.02 -3.59
CA GLY A 77 4.70 6.39 -3.53
C GLY A 77 3.57 6.60 -2.53
N LEU A 78 2.66 5.63 -2.37
CA LEU A 78 1.61 5.69 -1.34
C LEU A 78 2.20 5.65 0.07
N MET A 79 3.20 4.80 0.31
CA MET A 79 3.92 4.76 1.58
C MET A 79 4.63 6.07 1.89
N LYS A 80 5.30 6.68 0.89
CA LYS A 80 5.95 8.00 1.05
C LYS A 80 4.93 9.10 1.36
N LEU A 81 3.77 9.09 0.69
CA LEU A 81 2.69 10.05 0.95
C LEU A 81 2.12 9.88 2.37
N GLN A 82 1.94 8.65 2.83
CA GLN A 82 1.47 8.35 4.18
C GLN A 82 2.51 8.75 5.24
N ALA A 83 3.80 8.52 4.97
CA ALA A 83 4.88 8.97 5.84
C ALA A 83 4.91 10.50 5.95
N LEU A 84 4.75 11.22 4.83
CA LEU A 84 4.67 12.68 4.81
C LEU A 84 3.50 13.19 5.66
N ARG A 85 2.33 12.55 5.61
CA ARG A 85 1.17 12.92 6.44
C ARG A 85 1.36 12.65 7.93
N ARG A 86 2.23 11.70 8.30
CA ARG A 86 2.54 11.36 9.69
C ARG A 86 3.75 12.11 10.25
N HIS A 87 4.34 13.04 9.49
CA HIS A 87 5.47 13.81 9.97
C HIS A 87 5.08 14.64 11.21
N PRO A 88 5.82 14.50 12.33
CA PRO A 88 5.59 15.35 13.50
C PRO A 88 5.95 16.80 13.16
N ARG A 89 5.12 17.76 13.61
CA ARG A 89 5.39 19.19 13.40
C ARG A 89 6.68 19.65 14.09
N TYR A 90 7.02 19.04 15.22
CA TYR A 90 8.20 19.39 16.01
C TYR A 90 8.82 18.11 16.56
N ILE A 91 10.15 17.98 16.44
CA ILE A 91 10.91 16.92 17.10
C ILE A 91 11.53 17.55 18.35
N ILE A 92 10.97 17.23 19.53
CA ILE A 92 11.51 17.72 20.80
C ILE A 92 12.50 16.68 21.33
N SER A 93 13.79 16.99 21.30
CA SER A 93 14.82 16.20 21.99
C SER A 93 15.13 16.83 23.34
N ARG A 94 14.93 16.09 24.44
CA ARG A 94 15.40 16.49 25.78
C ARG A 94 16.92 16.29 25.96
N LYS A 95 17.57 15.59 25.03
CA LYS A 95 19.02 15.37 25.04
C LYS A 95 19.68 16.38 24.09
N SER A 96 20.78 16.99 24.55
CA SER A 96 21.61 17.85 23.68
C SER A 96 22.03 17.07 22.43
N PHE A 97 21.92 17.70 21.26
CA PHE A 97 22.23 17.11 19.95
C PHE A 97 23.63 16.47 19.93
N LEU A 98 24.60 17.10 20.59
CA LEU A 98 25.96 16.58 20.72
C LEU A 98 26.02 15.23 21.45
N ARG A 99 25.09 14.95 22.36
CA ARG A 99 25.03 13.67 23.10
C ARG A 99 24.40 12.53 22.26
N LEU A 100 23.76 12.85 21.14
CA LEU A 100 23.27 11.87 20.18
C LEU A 100 24.34 11.49 19.15
N ILE A 101 25.25 12.42 18.83
CA ILE A 101 26.31 12.23 17.84
C ILE A 101 27.61 11.75 18.48
N CYS A 102 27.97 12.27 19.65
CA CYS A 102 29.15 11.83 20.38
C CYS A 102 28.74 10.77 21.40
N PRO A 103 29.19 9.50 21.24
CA PRO A 103 29.06 8.51 22.29
C PRO A 103 29.81 9.01 23.52
N THR A 104 29.16 9.04 24.68
CA THR A 104 29.86 9.33 25.93
C THR A 104 30.93 8.25 26.14
N PRO A 105 32.19 8.60 26.42
CA PRO A 105 33.24 7.61 26.64
C PRO A 105 32.82 6.71 27.82
N LYS A 106 32.74 5.40 27.56
CA LYS A 106 32.40 4.39 28.57
C LYS A 106 33.48 4.46 29.66
N LYS A 107 33.12 4.96 30.85
CA LYS A 107 34.03 5.00 32.00
C LYS A 107 34.36 3.55 32.37
N ARG A 108 35.56 3.10 31.99
CA ARG A 108 36.08 1.77 32.32
C ARG A 108 36.35 1.80 33.83
N SER A 109 35.55 1.06 34.60
CA SER A 109 35.86 0.82 36.01
C SER A 109 37.17 0.03 36.05
N VAL A 110 38.18 0.63 36.69
CA VAL A 110 39.41 -0.06 37.10
C VAL A 110 39.10 -0.90 38.32
#